data_AF-A0A966HGV2-F1
#
_entry.id   AF-A0A966HGV2-F1
#
_cell.length_a   1.000
_cell.length_b   1.000
_cell.length_c   1.000
_cell.angle_alpha   90.00
_cell.angle_beta   90.00
_cell.angle_gamma   90.00
#
_symmetry.space_group_name_H-M   'P 1'
#
loop_
_entity.id
_entity.type
_entity.pdbx_description
1 polymer ?
#
loop_
_entity_poly.entity_id
_entity_poly.type
_entity_poly.pdbx_seq_one_letter_code
_entity_poly.pdbx_strand_id
1 'polypeptide(L)'
;MKKSHLVGKKILITHSALRLLAGSEIVVLELAEYLQSIGMEVIVYTNFFSDPIKFFYDKKLINVVTDESEISINNFDYVWVNHQTLPPNFLDNFNSDNGPIFIFLHMSELIDHFLEQPYIWELEKKLSSKSLFITPVSLENNKLIYGGRYFSQPDLYRNPAPISFCRYNHTSNRDIKNILVVSNHPPDDLTSAINILNNDGINVDIMGEKGNKYTLVEPSIFKGYDAVISIGKTVQYCLCSNTPVFIYDKFGGPGYLNKDNIKLAMDNNFSGRGFAKYSSEEIATMIVDGYKEARLYQKDNTEYFLNEFSIEKVVNNIFNNIQKTNNIDISKKYAHYLKSTLTMMKWKFVEENRIKNIEKEMYDVKNYSDELKHNINDIVNSKSFRIGQLIAKPYRRLIKLLR
;
A
#
# COMPACT_ATOMS: atom_id res chain seq x y z
N MET A 1 -29.52 13.20 6.04
CA MET A 1 -28.69 11.97 5.96
C MET A 1 -29.33 10.91 6.85
N LYS A 2 -29.75 9.76 6.31
CA LYS A 2 -30.06 8.59 7.15
C LYS A 2 -28.78 8.24 7.90
N LYS A 3 -28.80 8.14 9.24
CA LYS A 3 -27.65 7.63 9.99
C LYS A 3 -27.31 6.25 9.44
N SER A 4 -26.05 6.03 9.08
CA SER A 4 -25.58 4.70 8.67
C SER A 4 -25.90 3.70 9.78
N HIS A 5 -26.36 2.50 9.43
CA HIS A 5 -26.61 1.43 10.39
C HIS A 5 -25.32 0.95 11.09
N LEU A 6 -24.17 1.45 10.62
CA LEU A 6 -22.84 1.21 11.16
C LEU A 6 -22.46 2.16 12.31
N VAL A 7 -23.20 3.26 12.54
CA VAL A 7 -22.85 4.21 13.61
C VAL A 7 -22.87 3.51 14.98
N GLY A 8 -21.79 3.63 15.74
CA GLY A 8 -21.61 3.00 17.06
C GLY A 8 -21.29 1.50 17.00
N LYS A 9 -21.15 0.91 15.81
CA LYS A 9 -20.68 -0.46 15.65
C LYS A 9 -19.17 -0.55 15.82
N LYS A 10 -18.70 -1.66 16.37
CA LYS A 10 -17.28 -1.94 16.60
C LYS A 10 -16.74 -2.86 15.52
N ILE A 11 -15.61 -2.49 14.93
CA ILE A 11 -14.91 -3.30 13.93
C ILE A 11 -13.44 -3.50 14.31
N LEU A 12 -12.99 -4.75 14.20
CA LEU A 12 -11.57 -5.08 14.18
C LEU A 12 -11.11 -5.21 12.74
N ILE A 13 -10.07 -4.48 12.33
CA ILE A 13 -9.39 -4.69 11.05
C ILE A 13 -8.04 -5.35 11.35
N THR A 14 -7.69 -6.43 10.67
CA THR A 14 -6.43 -7.13 10.92
C THR A 14 -5.49 -7.04 9.72
N HIS A 15 -4.18 -6.99 9.98
CA HIS A 15 -3.17 -7.05 8.94
C HIS A 15 -1.89 -7.69 9.49
N SER A 16 -1.13 -8.43 8.69
CA SER A 16 0.01 -9.19 9.20
C SER A 16 1.13 -8.33 9.78
N ALA A 17 1.47 -7.22 9.13
CA ALA A 17 2.44 -6.21 9.60
C ALA A 17 2.09 -4.83 9.02
N LEU A 18 2.22 -3.77 9.81
CA LEU A 18 2.06 -2.38 9.39
C LEU A 18 3.36 -1.62 9.64
N ARG A 19 4.18 -1.46 8.61
CA ARG A 19 5.53 -0.88 8.67
C ARG A 19 5.95 -0.07 7.44
N LEU A 20 5.25 -0.13 6.31
CA LEU A 20 5.64 0.51 5.04
C LEU A 20 4.50 1.39 4.49
N LEU A 21 4.84 2.30 3.59
CA LEU A 21 3.85 2.94 2.71
C LEU A 21 3.56 2.05 1.50
N ALA A 22 3.17 0.80 1.75
CA ALA A 22 2.86 -0.21 0.73
C ALA A 22 1.35 -0.25 0.43
N GLY A 23 0.98 -0.74 -0.76
CA GLY A 23 -0.41 -0.73 -1.22
C GLY A 23 -1.41 -1.38 -0.25
N SER A 24 -1.10 -2.56 0.29
CA SER A 24 -1.98 -3.26 1.25
C SER A 24 -2.10 -2.51 2.58
N GLU A 25 -1.01 -1.94 3.08
CA GLU A 25 -0.99 -1.20 4.34
C GLU A 25 -1.74 0.13 4.25
N ILE A 26 -1.62 0.82 3.10
CA ILE A 26 -2.38 2.04 2.80
C ILE A 26 -3.87 1.73 2.68
N VAL A 27 -4.25 0.60 2.06
CA VAL A 27 -5.66 0.17 2.00
C VAL A 27 -6.27 0.00 3.39
N VAL A 28 -5.53 -0.59 4.33
CA VAL A 28 -6.01 -0.75 5.72
C VAL A 28 -6.16 0.60 6.41
N LEU A 29 -5.18 1.50 6.24
CA LEU A 29 -5.23 2.85 6.83
C LEU A 29 -6.45 3.64 6.34
N GLU A 30 -6.70 3.63 5.03
CA GLU A 30 -7.81 4.35 4.42
C GLU A 30 -9.18 3.75 4.78
N LEU A 31 -9.27 2.43 4.86
CA LEU A 31 -10.48 1.75 5.34
C LEU A 31 -10.77 2.15 6.79
N ALA A 32 -9.77 2.09 7.66
CA ALA A 32 -9.90 2.49 9.06
C ALA A 32 -10.35 3.95 9.20
N GLU A 33 -9.72 4.86 8.45
CA GLU A 33 -10.10 6.27 8.42
C GLU A 33 -11.54 6.48 7.96
N TYR A 34 -11.95 5.82 6.87
CA TYR A 34 -13.32 5.94 6.37
C TYR A 34 -14.34 5.44 7.39
N LEU A 35 -14.14 4.25 7.97
CA LEU A 35 -15.06 3.66 8.93
C LEU A 35 -15.17 4.51 10.22
N GLN A 36 -14.05 5.05 10.70
CA GLN A 36 -14.05 6.00 11.81
C GLN A 36 -14.84 7.26 11.45
N SER A 37 -14.67 7.80 10.24
CA SER A 37 -15.35 9.02 9.77
C SER A 37 -16.88 8.88 9.69
N ILE A 38 -17.39 7.66 9.48
CA ILE A 38 -18.83 7.37 9.47
C ILE A 38 -19.36 6.95 10.86
N GLY A 39 -18.54 7.04 11.90
CA GLY A 39 -18.94 6.86 13.29
C GLY A 39 -18.83 5.42 13.80
N MET A 40 -18.05 4.54 13.17
CA MET A 40 -17.70 3.25 13.75
C MET A 40 -16.56 3.39 14.76
N GLU A 41 -16.56 2.52 15.76
CA GLU A 41 -15.41 2.31 16.62
C GLU A 41 -14.43 1.33 15.94
N VAL A 42 -13.28 1.85 15.52
CA VAL A 42 -12.29 1.09 14.75
C VAL A 42 -11.09 0.74 15.62
N ILE A 43 -10.74 -0.54 15.65
CA ILE A 43 -9.48 -1.05 16.19
C ILE A 43 -8.76 -1.78 15.05
N VAL A 44 -7.46 -1.55 14.92
CA VAL A 44 -6.61 -2.28 13.98
C VAL A 44 -5.68 -3.20 14.76
N TYR A 45 -5.66 -4.49 14.44
CA TYR A 45 -4.71 -5.44 15.01
C TYR A 45 -3.64 -5.80 13.99
N THR A 46 -2.38 -5.79 14.43
CA THR A 46 -1.27 -6.28 13.62
C THR A 46 -0.20 -6.96 14.47
N ASN A 47 0.55 -7.89 13.88
CA ASN A 47 1.63 -8.55 14.63
C ASN A 47 2.86 -7.64 14.82
N PHE A 48 3.02 -6.63 13.96
CA PHE A 48 4.16 -5.73 13.99
C PHE A 48 3.74 -4.34 13.50
N PHE A 49 4.10 -3.29 14.25
CA PHE A 49 3.71 -1.92 13.95
C PHE A 49 4.90 -0.96 14.08
N SER A 50 5.28 -0.29 12.99
CA SER A 50 6.40 0.64 12.98
C SER A 50 6.26 1.76 11.95
N ASP A 51 7.16 2.74 12.03
CA ASP A 51 7.31 3.77 11.01
C ASP A 51 7.77 3.20 9.66
N PRO A 52 7.45 3.88 8.55
CA PRO A 52 6.77 5.19 8.48
C PRO A 52 5.24 5.18 8.57
N ILE A 53 4.56 4.04 8.42
CA ILE A 53 3.09 4.04 8.39
C ILE A 53 2.49 4.41 9.76
N LYS A 54 3.18 4.05 10.86
CA LYS A 54 2.76 4.37 12.23
C LYS A 54 2.47 5.85 12.44
N PHE A 55 3.35 6.74 11.95
CA PHE A 55 3.12 8.18 11.97
C PHE A 55 1.72 8.59 11.47
N PHE A 56 1.21 7.96 10.40
CA PHE A 56 -0.09 8.31 9.81
C PHE A 56 -1.27 7.77 10.61
N TYR A 57 -1.15 6.59 11.22
CA TYR A 57 -2.14 6.07 12.16
C TYR A 57 -2.24 6.96 13.40
N ASP A 58 -1.10 7.36 13.98
CA ASP A 58 -1.04 8.25 15.15
C ASP A 58 -1.68 9.61 14.82
N LYS A 59 -1.32 10.21 13.67
CA LYS A 59 -1.88 11.49 13.21
C LYS A 59 -3.40 11.44 13.03
N LYS A 60 -3.95 10.30 12.63
CA LYS A 60 -5.40 10.09 12.43
C LYS A 60 -6.11 9.58 13.68
N LEU A 61 -5.41 9.37 14.80
CA LEU A 61 -5.98 8.85 16.04
C LEU A 61 -6.69 7.51 15.85
N ILE A 62 -6.12 6.64 15.02
CA ILE A 62 -6.63 5.27 14.81
C ILE A 62 -5.92 4.34 15.79
N ASN A 63 -6.70 3.60 16.59
CA ASN A 63 -6.14 2.70 17.59
C ASN A 63 -5.54 1.45 16.90
N VAL A 64 -4.25 1.22 17.11
CA VAL A 64 -3.53 0.04 16.61
C VAL A 64 -3.01 -0.77 17.80
N VAL A 65 -3.37 -2.05 17.84
CA VAL A 65 -3.02 -2.99 18.90
C VAL A 65 -2.11 -4.08 18.35
N THR A 66 -1.03 -4.37 19.08
CA THR A 66 -0.12 -5.49 18.79
C THR A 66 -0.16 -6.59 19.86
N ASP A 67 -0.72 -6.29 21.03
CA ASP A 67 -0.94 -7.25 22.12
C ASP A 67 -2.37 -7.80 22.05
N GLU A 68 -2.51 -9.07 21.69
CA GLU A 68 -3.80 -9.73 21.58
C GLU A 68 -4.58 -9.75 22.91
N SER A 69 -3.92 -9.64 24.07
CA SER A 69 -4.61 -9.65 25.37
C SER A 69 -5.53 -8.45 25.59
N GLU A 70 -5.35 -7.36 24.84
CA GLU A 70 -6.17 -6.14 24.90
C GLU A 70 -7.50 -6.26 24.16
N ILE A 71 -7.69 -7.30 23.34
CA ILE A 71 -8.85 -7.46 22.46
C ILE A 71 -9.59 -8.76 22.70
N SER A 72 -10.91 -8.70 22.67
CA SER A 72 -11.79 -9.87 22.80
C SER A 72 -12.78 -9.89 21.64
N ILE A 73 -12.94 -11.07 21.03
CA ILE A 73 -13.80 -11.26 19.85
C ILE A 73 -15.25 -10.80 20.11
N ASN A 74 -15.75 -10.98 21.34
CA ASN A 74 -17.12 -10.63 21.71
C ASN A 74 -17.39 -9.12 21.75
N ASN A 75 -16.34 -8.29 21.65
CA ASN A 75 -16.48 -6.83 21.65
C ASN A 75 -16.74 -6.26 20.26
N PHE A 76 -16.76 -7.07 19.21
CA PHE A 76 -16.85 -6.60 17.83
C PHE A 76 -18.14 -7.07 17.17
N ASP A 77 -18.73 -6.19 16.35
CA ASP A 77 -19.80 -6.55 15.42
C ASP A 77 -19.23 -7.12 14.13
N TYR A 78 -18.05 -6.63 13.73
CA TYR A 78 -17.37 -6.99 12.48
C TYR A 78 -15.89 -7.29 12.70
N VAL A 79 -15.35 -8.23 11.94
CA VAL A 79 -13.91 -8.49 11.84
C VAL A 79 -13.52 -8.51 10.36
N TRP A 80 -12.73 -7.52 9.93
CA TRP A 80 -12.17 -7.43 8.59
C TRP A 80 -10.76 -8.01 8.57
N VAL A 81 -10.59 -9.13 7.89
CA VAL A 81 -9.40 -9.96 7.91
C VAL A 81 -8.57 -9.77 6.66
N ASN A 82 -7.35 -9.26 6.82
CA ASN A 82 -6.34 -9.27 5.77
C ASN A 82 -5.24 -10.29 6.11
N HIS A 83 -4.67 -10.93 5.08
CA HIS A 83 -3.60 -11.92 5.20
C HIS A 83 -3.88 -13.05 6.20
N GLN A 84 -5.15 -13.47 6.33
CA GLN A 84 -5.60 -14.44 7.34
C GLN A 84 -5.09 -14.19 8.76
N THR A 85 -4.83 -12.92 9.09
CA THR A 85 -4.30 -12.54 10.39
C THR A 85 -5.45 -12.41 11.38
N LEU A 86 -5.36 -13.09 12.51
CA LEU A 86 -6.31 -12.97 13.61
C LEU A 86 -5.54 -12.96 14.94
N PRO A 87 -6.05 -12.26 15.97
CA PRO A 87 -5.51 -12.36 17.32
C PRO A 87 -5.60 -13.82 17.82
N PRO A 88 -4.50 -14.44 18.27
CA PRO A 88 -4.53 -15.85 18.69
C PRO A 88 -5.50 -16.14 19.86
N ASN A 89 -5.76 -15.16 20.71
CA ASN A 89 -6.67 -15.29 21.86
C ASN A 89 -8.15 -15.30 21.47
N PHE A 90 -8.52 -14.88 20.25
CA PHE A 90 -9.90 -14.98 19.78
C PHE A 90 -10.38 -16.44 19.88
N LEU A 91 -9.47 -17.39 19.61
CA LEU A 91 -9.68 -18.85 19.58
C LEU A 91 -10.18 -19.43 20.89
N ASP A 92 -9.99 -18.72 22.00
CA ASP A 92 -10.47 -19.14 23.30
C ASP A 92 -12.00 -18.91 23.46
N ASN A 93 -12.61 -18.07 22.59
CA ASN A 93 -14.00 -17.61 22.71
C ASN A 93 -14.84 -17.73 21.42
N PHE A 94 -14.43 -18.50 20.39
CA PHE A 94 -15.15 -18.56 19.09
C PHE A 94 -16.54 -19.20 19.17
N ASN A 95 -16.85 -19.99 20.21
CA ASN A 95 -18.13 -20.71 20.30
C ASN A 95 -19.23 -19.84 20.92
N SER A 96 -19.60 -18.75 20.24
CA SER A 96 -20.74 -17.92 20.61
C SER A 96 -21.73 -17.77 19.45
N ASP A 97 -23.02 -18.00 19.73
CA ASP A 97 -24.10 -17.83 18.74
C ASP A 97 -24.18 -16.37 18.21
N ASN A 98 -23.62 -15.42 18.97
CA ASN A 98 -23.59 -13.99 18.68
C ASN A 98 -22.21 -13.45 18.23
N GLY A 99 -21.34 -14.30 17.65
CA GLY A 99 -20.05 -13.86 17.11
C GLY A 99 -20.15 -12.80 15.99
N PRO A 100 -19.04 -12.06 15.71
CA PRO A 100 -19.01 -11.01 14.70
C PRO A 100 -19.20 -11.54 13.28
N ILE A 101 -19.49 -10.62 12.36
CA ILE A 101 -19.47 -10.87 10.93
C ILE A 101 -18.02 -10.78 10.42
N PHE A 102 -17.51 -11.85 9.83
CA PHE A 102 -16.15 -11.88 9.27
C PHE A 102 -16.13 -11.54 7.78
N ILE A 103 -15.27 -10.61 7.41
CA ILE A 103 -15.03 -10.16 6.04
C ILE A 103 -13.56 -10.46 5.72
N PHE A 104 -13.28 -11.34 4.78
CA PHE A 104 -11.91 -11.62 4.34
C PHE A 104 -11.60 -10.82 3.08
N LEU A 105 -10.38 -10.31 2.95
CA LEU A 105 -9.93 -9.56 1.77
C LEU A 105 -8.63 -10.12 1.20
N HIS A 106 -8.65 -10.40 -0.10
CA HIS A 106 -7.52 -10.80 -0.93
C HIS A 106 -7.10 -9.65 -1.86
N MET A 107 -5.91 -9.10 -1.65
CA MET A 107 -5.42 -7.86 -2.28
C MET A 107 -4.43 -8.10 -3.43
N SER A 108 -4.20 -9.35 -3.84
CA SER A 108 -3.30 -9.69 -4.95
C SER A 108 -3.87 -10.71 -5.92
N GLU A 109 -3.44 -10.60 -7.17
CA GLU A 109 -3.67 -11.57 -8.24
C GLU A 109 -2.53 -12.58 -8.36
N LEU A 110 -1.39 -12.28 -7.73
CA LEU A 110 -0.16 -13.05 -7.85
C LEU A 110 -0.26 -14.31 -6.98
N ILE A 111 -0.20 -15.48 -7.64
CA ILE A 111 -0.35 -16.79 -6.99
C ILE A 111 0.80 -17.07 -6.01
N ASP A 112 1.99 -16.54 -6.28
CA ASP A 112 3.18 -16.63 -5.44
C ASP A 112 3.14 -15.72 -4.21
N HIS A 113 2.21 -14.76 -4.15
CA HIS A 113 1.96 -13.97 -2.95
C HIS A 113 1.13 -14.79 -1.95
N PHE A 114 1.78 -15.74 -1.27
CA PHE A 114 1.14 -16.72 -0.38
C PHE A 114 0.28 -16.11 0.74
N LEU A 115 0.58 -14.88 1.19
CA LEU A 115 -0.22 -14.18 2.21
C LEU A 115 -1.61 -13.78 1.72
N GLU A 116 -1.78 -13.67 0.41
CA GLU A 116 -3.02 -13.29 -0.25
C GLU A 116 -3.88 -14.51 -0.59
N GLN A 117 -3.41 -15.70 -0.21
CA GLN A 117 -4.07 -16.98 -0.45
C GLN A 117 -4.59 -17.55 0.88
N PRO A 118 -5.64 -18.40 0.83
CA PRO A 118 -6.07 -19.24 1.95
C PRO A 118 -5.00 -20.25 2.47
N TYR A 119 -3.88 -19.80 3.04
CA TYR A 119 -2.80 -20.61 3.58
C TYR A 119 -3.07 -21.32 4.93
N ILE A 120 -3.99 -20.84 5.77
CA ILE A 120 -4.46 -21.56 6.96
C ILE A 120 -5.62 -22.48 6.57
N TRP A 121 -5.45 -23.78 6.81
CA TRP A 121 -6.41 -24.80 6.38
C TRP A 121 -7.82 -24.52 6.92
N GLU A 122 -8.80 -24.37 6.03
CA GLU A 122 -10.23 -24.10 6.27
C GLU A 122 -10.60 -22.86 7.12
N LEU A 123 -9.67 -21.99 7.49
CA LEU A 123 -9.96 -20.88 8.41
C LEU A 123 -11.02 -19.94 7.82
N GLU A 124 -10.75 -19.42 6.63
CA GLU A 124 -11.67 -18.53 5.93
C GLU A 124 -12.99 -19.23 5.60
N LYS A 125 -12.94 -20.47 5.08
CA LYS A 125 -14.14 -21.24 4.76
C LYS A 125 -15.09 -21.39 5.96
N LYS A 126 -14.55 -21.53 7.17
CA LYS A 126 -15.35 -21.71 8.39
C LYS A 126 -15.86 -20.38 8.96
N LEU A 127 -15.07 -19.31 8.85
CA LEU A 127 -15.39 -18.02 9.49
C LEU A 127 -16.11 -17.04 8.58
N SER A 128 -15.74 -16.99 7.30
CA SER A 128 -16.14 -15.93 6.37
C SER A 128 -17.66 -15.83 6.26
N SER A 129 -18.18 -14.63 6.54
CA SER A 129 -19.48 -14.21 6.06
C SER A 129 -19.38 -13.68 4.63
N LYS A 130 -18.26 -13.04 4.30
CA LYS A 130 -17.96 -12.52 2.96
C LYS A 130 -16.47 -12.62 2.64
N SER A 131 -16.15 -13.00 1.41
CA SER A 131 -14.78 -13.02 0.87
C SER A 131 -14.68 -11.99 -0.26
N LEU A 132 -13.71 -11.09 -0.16
CA LEU A 132 -13.53 -9.96 -1.06
C LEU A 132 -12.24 -10.12 -1.87
N PHE A 133 -12.31 -9.73 -3.14
CA PHE A 133 -11.20 -9.86 -4.07
C PHE A 133 -10.95 -8.54 -4.78
N ILE A 134 -9.68 -8.21 -4.98
CA ILE A 134 -9.32 -6.95 -5.63
C ILE A 134 -9.74 -6.87 -7.11
N THR A 135 -9.79 -8.03 -7.78
CA THR A 135 -10.22 -8.17 -9.18
C THR A 135 -10.90 -9.51 -9.45
N PRO A 136 -11.68 -9.61 -10.54
CA PRO A 136 -12.22 -10.89 -10.99
C PRO A 136 -11.14 -11.94 -11.25
N VAL A 137 -9.96 -11.55 -11.74
CA VAL A 137 -8.84 -12.46 -11.99
C VAL A 137 -8.33 -13.08 -10.68
N SER A 138 -8.18 -12.27 -9.63
CA SER A 138 -7.80 -12.77 -8.29
C SER A 138 -8.82 -13.78 -7.75
N LEU A 139 -10.12 -13.52 -7.93
CA LEU A 139 -11.19 -14.45 -7.55
C LEU A 139 -11.10 -15.77 -8.31
N GLU A 140 -10.99 -15.72 -9.64
CA GLU A 140 -10.95 -16.94 -10.46
C GLU A 140 -9.69 -17.77 -10.18
N ASN A 141 -8.51 -17.13 -10.01
CA ASN A 141 -7.29 -17.83 -9.60
C ASN A 141 -7.47 -18.58 -8.27
N ASN A 142 -8.09 -17.92 -7.28
CA ASN A 142 -8.39 -18.53 -5.99
C ASN A 142 -9.41 -19.68 -6.12
N LYS A 143 -10.46 -19.53 -6.93
CA LYS A 143 -11.43 -20.62 -7.17
C LYS A 143 -10.79 -21.82 -7.86
N LEU A 144 -9.82 -21.61 -8.74
CA LEU A 144 -9.09 -22.70 -9.41
C LEU A 144 -8.27 -23.52 -8.40
N ILE A 145 -7.69 -22.87 -7.39
CA ILE A 145 -6.83 -23.53 -6.38
C ILE A 145 -7.67 -24.20 -5.28
N TYR A 146 -8.68 -23.50 -4.76
CA TYR A 146 -9.42 -23.92 -3.55
C TYR A 146 -10.83 -24.47 -3.83
N GLY A 147 -11.33 -24.30 -5.06
CA GLY A 147 -12.66 -24.70 -5.49
C GLY A 147 -13.70 -23.58 -5.36
N GLY A 148 -14.64 -23.53 -6.30
CA GLY A 148 -15.63 -22.44 -6.39
C GLY A 148 -16.58 -22.27 -5.20
N ARG A 149 -16.72 -23.28 -4.33
CA ARG A 149 -17.57 -23.25 -3.13
C ARG A 149 -16.80 -22.92 -1.84
N TYR A 150 -15.51 -22.63 -1.94
CA TYR A 150 -14.67 -22.32 -0.77
C TYR A 150 -15.03 -20.97 -0.14
N PHE A 151 -15.32 -19.97 -0.98
CA PHE A 151 -15.51 -18.58 -0.57
C PHE A 151 -16.98 -18.26 -0.32
N SER A 152 -17.26 -17.62 0.81
CA SER A 152 -18.62 -17.18 1.17
C SER A 152 -18.95 -15.85 0.51
N GLN A 153 -20.08 -15.78 -0.19
CA GLN A 153 -20.58 -14.54 -0.82
C GLN A 153 -19.50 -13.71 -1.55
N PRO A 154 -18.72 -14.33 -2.46
CA PRO A 154 -17.56 -13.68 -3.07
C PRO A 154 -17.95 -12.40 -3.80
N ASP A 155 -17.16 -11.35 -3.62
CA ASP A 155 -17.45 -10.02 -4.18
C ASP A 155 -16.15 -9.23 -4.42
N LEU A 156 -16.26 -8.07 -5.05
CA LEU A 156 -15.11 -7.25 -5.40
C LEU A 156 -14.88 -6.13 -4.38
N TYR A 157 -13.62 -5.96 -4.00
CA TYR A 157 -13.09 -4.78 -3.30
C TYR A 157 -11.97 -4.18 -4.16
N ARG A 158 -12.37 -3.60 -5.28
CA ARG A 158 -11.42 -2.87 -6.13
C ARG A 158 -10.89 -1.70 -5.32
N ASN A 159 -9.55 -1.61 -5.17
CA ASN A 159 -8.89 -0.63 -4.31
C ASN A 159 -9.56 0.74 -4.35
N PRO A 160 -10.30 1.13 -3.30
CA PRO A 160 -11.04 2.37 -3.35
C PRO A 160 -10.12 3.58 -3.16
N ALA A 161 -10.55 4.72 -3.68
CA ALA A 161 -9.99 6.02 -3.43
C ALA A 161 -10.69 6.69 -2.22
N PRO A 162 -9.93 7.32 -1.31
CA PRO A 162 -10.48 8.10 -0.22
C PRO A 162 -11.45 9.19 -0.68
N ILE A 163 -12.38 9.58 0.20
CA ILE A 163 -13.35 10.67 -0.04
C ILE A 163 -12.64 11.95 -0.50
N SER A 164 -11.45 12.24 0.04
CA SER A 164 -10.68 13.44 -0.28
C SER A 164 -10.31 13.52 -1.77
N PHE A 165 -9.99 12.39 -2.42
CA PHE A 165 -9.75 12.34 -3.87
C PHE A 165 -11.06 12.46 -4.65
N CYS A 166 -12.14 11.87 -4.17
CA CYS A 166 -13.46 11.94 -4.80
C CYS A 166 -14.07 13.35 -4.78
N ARG A 167 -13.65 14.20 -3.82
CA ARG A 167 -14.06 15.61 -3.72
C ARG A 167 -13.16 16.56 -4.50
N TYR A 168 -11.96 16.12 -4.86
CA TYR A 168 -11.05 16.90 -5.68
C TYR A 168 -11.46 16.75 -7.15
N ASN A 169 -11.42 17.85 -7.89
CA ASN A 169 -11.69 17.82 -9.32
C ASN A 169 -10.56 18.55 -10.05
N HIS A 170 -9.73 17.78 -10.74
CA HIS A 170 -8.70 18.33 -11.62
C HIS A 170 -9.36 19.03 -12.82
N THR A 171 -8.87 20.24 -13.15
CA THR A 171 -9.50 21.11 -14.16
C THR A 171 -8.51 21.74 -15.14
N SER A 172 -7.32 21.18 -15.33
CA SER A 172 -6.39 21.71 -16.34
C SER A 172 -6.98 21.57 -17.73
N ASN A 173 -6.96 22.68 -18.49
CA ASN A 173 -7.38 22.75 -19.88
C ASN A 173 -6.22 23.05 -20.84
N ARG A 174 -5.00 23.02 -20.33
CA ARG A 174 -3.79 23.44 -21.05
C ARG A 174 -3.12 22.22 -21.70
N ASP A 175 -2.07 22.49 -22.47
CA ASP A 175 -1.13 21.47 -22.90
C ASP A 175 -0.34 20.95 -21.69
N ILE A 176 0.12 19.71 -21.76
CA ILE A 176 0.87 19.06 -20.69
C ILE A 176 2.18 19.80 -20.44
N LYS A 177 2.41 20.22 -19.19
CA LYS A 177 3.63 20.92 -18.77
C LYS A 177 4.24 20.39 -17.49
N ASN A 178 3.42 19.86 -16.58
CA ASN A 178 3.88 19.34 -15.31
C ASN A 178 3.36 17.92 -15.13
N ILE A 179 4.26 16.97 -14.92
CA ILE A 179 3.94 15.56 -14.73
C ILE A 179 4.45 15.09 -13.37
N LEU A 180 3.63 14.32 -12.68
CA LEU A 180 4.04 13.61 -11.47
C LEU A 180 4.18 12.13 -11.75
N VAL A 181 5.35 11.56 -11.52
CA VAL A 181 5.58 10.12 -11.50
C VAL A 181 5.45 9.63 -10.07
N VAL A 182 4.52 8.71 -9.82
CA VAL A 182 4.38 8.04 -8.52
C VAL A 182 4.80 6.59 -8.67
N SER A 183 6.06 6.30 -8.34
CA SER A 183 6.64 4.95 -8.38
C SER A 183 7.81 4.84 -7.41
N ASN A 184 7.89 3.73 -6.67
CA ASN A 184 9.05 3.45 -5.82
C ASN A 184 10.30 3.11 -6.65
N HIS A 185 10.11 2.43 -7.78
CA HIS A 185 11.19 1.90 -8.61
C HIS A 185 10.84 2.05 -10.09
N PRO A 186 10.81 3.29 -10.63
CA PRO A 186 10.55 3.49 -12.04
C PRO A 186 11.58 2.70 -12.88
N PRO A 187 11.15 2.00 -13.95
CA PRO A 187 12.07 1.26 -14.81
C PRO A 187 12.93 2.20 -15.68
N ASP A 188 14.00 1.66 -16.26
CA ASP A 188 15.02 2.45 -16.97
C ASP A 188 14.49 3.12 -18.24
N ASP A 189 13.55 2.46 -18.94
CA ASP A 189 12.83 2.99 -20.11
C ASP A 189 12.00 4.23 -19.72
N LEU A 190 11.24 4.15 -18.63
CA LEU A 190 10.50 5.29 -18.09
C LEU A 190 11.45 6.41 -17.62
N THR A 191 12.54 6.05 -16.93
CA THR A 191 13.52 7.03 -16.46
C THR A 191 14.17 7.78 -17.63
N SER A 192 14.43 7.08 -18.72
CA SER A 192 14.96 7.68 -19.95
C SER A 192 13.92 8.54 -20.67
N ALA A 193 12.65 8.11 -20.71
CA ALA A 193 11.55 8.90 -21.24
C ALA A 193 11.36 10.23 -20.48
N ILE A 194 11.54 10.21 -19.15
CA ILE A 194 11.50 11.41 -18.31
C ILE A 194 12.57 12.42 -18.74
N ASN A 195 13.77 11.96 -19.10
CA ASN A 195 14.83 12.85 -19.60
C ASN A 195 14.46 13.49 -20.94
N ILE A 196 13.81 12.74 -21.83
CA ILE A 196 13.30 13.26 -23.11
C ILE A 196 12.26 14.36 -22.85
N LEU A 197 11.26 14.09 -22.00
CA LEU A 197 10.22 15.06 -21.64
C LEU A 197 10.80 16.34 -21.03
N ASN A 198 11.78 16.21 -20.13
CA ASN A 198 12.46 17.37 -19.53
C ASN A 198 13.21 18.21 -20.58
N ASN A 199 13.88 17.58 -21.55
CA ASN A 199 14.55 18.28 -22.63
C ASN A 199 13.57 19.04 -23.54
N ASP A 200 12.35 18.54 -23.67
CA ASP A 200 11.25 19.19 -24.41
C ASP A 200 10.49 20.25 -23.58
N GLY A 201 11.00 20.57 -22.38
CA GLY A 201 10.47 21.62 -21.52
C GLY A 201 9.19 21.24 -20.76
N ILE A 202 8.97 19.94 -20.54
CA ILE A 202 7.94 19.41 -19.63
C ILE A 202 8.62 19.09 -18.30
N ASN A 203 8.14 19.69 -17.22
CA ASN A 203 8.64 19.45 -15.88
C ASN A 203 8.12 18.11 -15.34
N VAL A 204 9.00 17.21 -14.93
CA VAL A 204 8.62 15.90 -14.37
C VAL A 204 9.20 15.72 -12.97
N ASP A 205 8.32 15.58 -11.98
CA ASP A 205 8.69 15.24 -10.60
C ASP A 205 8.48 13.75 -10.32
N ILE A 206 9.35 13.15 -9.49
CA ILE A 206 9.25 11.75 -9.07
C ILE A 206 8.99 11.65 -7.57
N MET A 207 7.96 10.89 -7.20
CA MET A 207 7.55 10.56 -5.83
C MET A 207 7.61 9.05 -5.61
N GLY A 208 8.22 8.62 -4.50
CA GLY A 208 8.50 7.23 -4.18
C GLY A 208 9.89 7.07 -3.56
N GLU A 209 10.30 5.84 -3.29
CA GLU A 209 11.58 5.53 -2.63
C GLU A 209 12.82 6.09 -3.38
N LYS A 210 12.80 6.07 -4.72
CA LYS A 210 13.83 6.69 -5.56
C LYS A 210 13.56 8.17 -5.91
N GLY A 211 12.47 8.74 -5.40
CA GLY A 211 12.02 10.09 -5.73
C GLY A 211 12.46 11.14 -4.71
N ASN A 212 12.00 12.37 -4.94
CA ASN A 212 12.30 13.53 -4.08
C ASN A 212 11.47 13.54 -2.78
N LYS A 213 10.41 12.72 -2.71
CA LYS A 213 9.46 12.66 -1.60
C LYS A 213 8.99 11.23 -1.37
N TYR A 214 9.04 10.78 -0.11
CA TYR A 214 8.47 9.51 0.33
C TYR A 214 7.43 9.77 1.43
N THR A 215 6.16 9.88 1.04
CA THR A 215 5.01 10.19 1.91
C THR A 215 3.73 9.59 1.31
N LEU A 216 2.61 9.60 2.03
CA LEU A 216 1.31 9.26 1.46
C LEU A 216 0.94 10.23 0.32
N VAL A 217 0.33 9.69 -0.73
CA VAL A 217 -0.24 10.50 -1.80
C VAL A 217 -1.51 11.17 -1.27
N GLU A 218 -1.54 12.49 -1.27
CA GLU A 218 -2.72 13.29 -0.88
C GLU A 218 -3.24 14.09 -2.09
N PRO A 219 -4.52 14.46 -2.15
CA PRO A 219 -5.07 15.22 -3.29
C PRO A 219 -4.35 16.56 -3.54
N SER A 220 -3.81 17.18 -2.48
CA SER A 220 -3.02 18.42 -2.60
C SER A 220 -1.76 18.25 -3.44
N ILE A 221 -1.22 17.03 -3.54
CA ILE A 221 -0.04 16.73 -4.35
C ILE A 221 -0.38 16.84 -5.84
N PHE A 222 -1.60 16.46 -6.25
CA PHE A 222 -2.03 16.57 -7.66
C PHE A 222 -2.24 18.02 -8.10
N LYS A 223 -2.25 18.97 -7.15
CA LYS A 223 -2.36 20.39 -7.45
C LYS A 223 -1.08 20.87 -8.14
N GLY A 224 -1.21 21.25 -9.42
CA GLY A 224 -0.12 21.78 -10.22
C GLY A 224 0.47 20.81 -11.23
N TYR A 225 0.05 19.54 -11.21
CA TYR A 225 0.39 18.58 -12.25
C TYR A 225 -0.78 18.40 -13.21
N ASP A 226 -0.46 18.29 -14.49
CA ASP A 226 -1.37 18.11 -15.61
C ASP A 226 -1.72 16.63 -15.81
N ALA A 227 -0.79 15.72 -15.52
CA ALA A 227 -0.97 14.28 -15.57
C ALA A 227 -0.14 13.56 -14.49
N VAL A 228 -0.54 12.33 -14.17
CA VAL A 228 0.19 11.43 -13.28
C VAL A 228 0.62 10.18 -14.05
N ILE A 229 1.85 9.72 -13.83
CA ILE A 229 2.34 8.42 -14.31
C ILE A 229 2.43 7.47 -13.11
N SER A 230 1.69 6.36 -13.11
CA SER A 230 1.71 5.40 -12.01
C SER A 230 1.06 4.05 -12.37
N ILE A 231 1.03 3.12 -11.42
CA ILE A 231 0.30 1.85 -11.48
C ILE A 231 -0.45 1.58 -10.17
N GLY A 232 -1.40 0.66 -10.20
CA GLY A 232 -2.12 0.22 -9.02
C GLY A 232 -2.91 1.35 -8.36
N LYS A 233 -2.89 1.40 -7.02
CA LYS A 233 -3.78 2.24 -6.18
C LYS A 233 -3.82 3.73 -6.56
N THR A 234 -2.69 4.30 -6.99
CA THR A 234 -2.62 5.70 -7.42
C THR A 234 -3.49 5.97 -8.65
N VAL A 235 -3.69 4.96 -9.51
CA VAL A 235 -4.56 5.08 -10.68
C VAL A 235 -5.99 5.37 -10.21
N GLN A 236 -6.52 4.63 -9.23
CA GLN A 236 -7.86 4.90 -8.70
C GLN A 236 -7.99 6.29 -8.06
N TYR A 237 -6.93 6.79 -7.39
CA TYR A 237 -6.92 8.18 -6.93
C TYR A 237 -7.08 9.17 -8.08
N CYS A 238 -6.35 8.96 -9.17
CA CYS A 238 -6.42 9.80 -10.36
C CYS A 238 -7.82 9.73 -11.00
N LEU A 239 -8.36 8.52 -11.14
CA LEU A 239 -9.68 8.28 -11.71
C LEU A 239 -10.80 9.00 -10.92
N CYS A 240 -10.80 8.89 -9.59
CA CYS A 240 -11.80 9.57 -8.76
C CYS A 240 -11.60 11.08 -8.64
N SER A 241 -10.41 11.58 -8.97
CA SER A 241 -10.04 12.99 -8.86
C SER A 241 -10.07 13.73 -10.21
N ASN A 242 -10.54 13.06 -11.26
CA ASN A 242 -10.56 13.53 -12.66
C ASN A 242 -9.16 13.92 -13.18
N THR A 243 -8.10 13.34 -12.62
CA THR A 243 -6.71 13.60 -13.01
C THR A 243 -6.30 12.61 -14.11
N PRO A 244 -5.83 13.05 -15.29
CA PRO A 244 -5.34 12.15 -16.33
C PRO A 244 -4.20 11.28 -15.82
N VAL A 245 -4.30 9.98 -16.05
CA VAL A 245 -3.31 9.00 -15.58
C VAL A 245 -2.77 8.14 -16.71
N PHE A 246 -1.45 8.16 -16.87
CA PHE A 246 -0.70 7.32 -17.78
C PHE A 246 -0.20 6.09 -17.01
N ILE A 247 -0.65 4.90 -17.40
CA ILE A 247 -0.35 3.66 -16.69
C ILE A 247 0.89 3.02 -17.30
N TYR A 248 2.01 3.08 -16.58
CA TYR A 248 3.27 2.45 -16.98
C TYR A 248 4.24 2.31 -15.80
N ASP A 249 4.83 1.12 -15.62
CA ASP A 249 5.91 0.85 -14.63
C ASP A 249 6.61 -0.47 -15.03
N LYS A 250 7.16 -1.23 -14.08
CA LYS A 250 7.97 -2.44 -14.27
C LYS A 250 7.38 -3.49 -15.20
N PHE A 251 6.06 -3.56 -15.32
CA PHE A 251 5.34 -4.52 -16.17
C PHE A 251 4.98 -3.97 -17.57
N GLY A 252 5.35 -2.73 -17.87
CA GLY A 252 4.81 -1.99 -19.01
C GLY A 252 3.48 -1.34 -18.66
N GLY A 253 2.63 -1.13 -19.67
CA GLY A 253 1.27 -0.64 -19.44
C GLY A 253 0.61 -0.10 -20.71
N PRO A 254 -0.70 0.18 -20.68
CA PRO A 254 -1.45 0.65 -21.84
C PRO A 254 -1.19 2.12 -22.21
N GLY A 255 -0.44 2.86 -21.39
CA GLY A 255 -0.44 4.32 -21.43
C GLY A 255 -1.75 4.89 -20.88
N TYR A 256 -2.35 5.84 -21.59
CA TYR A 256 -3.63 6.41 -21.16
C TYR A 256 -4.81 5.45 -21.36
N LEU A 257 -5.77 5.53 -20.44
CA LEU A 257 -6.98 4.73 -20.50
C LEU A 257 -7.92 5.18 -21.61
N ASN A 258 -8.56 4.21 -22.25
CA ASN A 258 -9.61 4.40 -23.24
C ASN A 258 -10.57 3.20 -23.22
N LYS A 259 -11.62 3.26 -24.06
CA LYS A 259 -12.64 2.21 -24.17
C LYS A 259 -12.10 0.82 -24.50
N ASP A 260 -10.96 0.72 -25.18
CA ASP A 260 -10.42 -0.54 -25.69
C ASP A 260 -9.52 -1.22 -24.64
N ASN A 261 -8.88 -0.45 -23.75
CA ASN A 261 -7.93 -0.98 -22.77
C ASN A 261 -8.45 -1.00 -21.31
N ILE A 262 -9.50 -0.24 -20.98
CA ILE A 262 -9.96 -0.06 -19.59
C ILE A 262 -10.31 -1.38 -18.89
N LYS A 263 -11.00 -2.29 -19.58
CA LYS A 263 -11.42 -3.57 -19.00
C LYS A 263 -10.23 -4.42 -18.60
N LEU A 264 -9.25 -4.58 -19.50
CA LEU A 264 -8.06 -5.38 -19.22
C LEU A 264 -7.20 -4.73 -18.14
N ALA A 265 -7.09 -3.41 -18.13
CA ALA A 265 -6.39 -2.68 -17.09
C ALA A 265 -7.07 -2.87 -15.71
N MET A 266 -8.39 -2.76 -15.64
CA MET A 266 -9.17 -3.01 -14.41
C MET A 266 -9.08 -4.44 -13.92
N ASP A 267 -9.10 -5.43 -14.83
CA ASP A 267 -9.03 -6.84 -14.48
C ASP A 267 -7.63 -7.26 -13.96
N ASN A 268 -6.60 -6.44 -14.21
CA ASN A 268 -5.25 -6.58 -13.69
C ASN A 268 -4.88 -5.51 -12.64
N ASN A 269 -5.89 -4.90 -12.00
CA ASN A 269 -5.75 -3.86 -10.96
C ASN A 269 -4.80 -2.72 -11.36
N PHE A 270 -4.85 -2.30 -12.63
CA PHE A 270 -4.04 -1.23 -13.21
C PHE A 270 -2.52 -1.40 -12.98
N SER A 271 -2.06 -2.65 -12.90
CA SER A 271 -0.66 -2.96 -12.63
C SER A 271 0.27 -2.83 -13.84
N GLY A 272 -0.29 -2.60 -15.03
CA GLY A 272 0.43 -2.67 -16.31
C GLY A 272 0.57 -4.09 -16.87
N ARG A 273 0.22 -5.14 -16.12
CA ARG A 273 0.21 -6.51 -16.62
C ARG A 273 -0.80 -6.70 -17.75
N GLY A 274 -0.44 -7.56 -18.70
CA GLY A 274 -1.25 -7.84 -19.89
C GLY A 274 -1.01 -6.87 -21.05
N PHE A 275 -0.07 -5.92 -20.91
CA PHE A 275 0.28 -4.95 -21.92
C PHE A 275 1.75 -5.03 -22.32
N ALA A 276 2.11 -4.33 -23.39
CA ALA A 276 3.48 -4.28 -23.90
C ALA A 276 4.36 -3.32 -23.08
N LYS A 277 5.67 -3.47 -23.27
CA LYS A 277 6.67 -2.45 -22.95
C LYS A 277 6.99 -1.67 -24.21
N TYR A 278 7.40 -0.42 -24.02
CA TYR A 278 7.70 0.52 -25.09
C TYR A 278 9.12 1.08 -24.91
N SER A 279 9.70 1.62 -25.98
CA SER A 279 10.94 2.38 -25.90
C SER A 279 10.72 3.71 -25.17
N SER A 280 11.81 4.31 -24.70
CA SER A 280 11.78 5.62 -24.03
C SER A 280 11.14 6.70 -24.90
N GLU A 281 11.43 6.69 -26.21
CA GLU A 281 10.90 7.62 -27.21
C GLU A 281 9.41 7.40 -27.46
N GLU A 282 8.98 6.13 -27.55
CA GLU A 282 7.57 5.77 -27.68
C GLU A 282 6.79 6.22 -26.44
N ILE A 283 7.32 5.99 -25.23
CA ILE A 283 6.70 6.42 -23.97
C ILE A 283 6.52 7.94 -23.96
N ALA A 284 7.59 8.70 -24.24
CA ALA A 284 7.53 10.16 -24.26
C ALA A 284 6.50 10.69 -25.27
N THR A 285 6.47 10.11 -26.47
CA THR A 285 5.51 10.46 -27.53
C THR A 285 4.08 10.17 -27.09
N MET A 286 3.81 8.97 -26.56
CA MET A 286 2.48 8.57 -26.10
C MET A 286 1.95 9.45 -24.96
N ILE A 287 2.83 9.92 -24.07
CA ILE A 287 2.47 10.83 -22.98
C ILE A 287 2.00 12.17 -23.51
N VAL A 288 2.70 12.75 -24.49
CA VAL A 288 2.36 14.07 -25.01
C VAL A 288 1.15 13.98 -25.95
N ASP A 289 1.21 13.09 -26.92
CA ASP A 289 0.21 13.00 -28.00
C ASP A 289 -1.15 12.52 -27.48
N GLY A 290 -1.17 11.61 -26.50
CA GLY A 290 -2.41 11.04 -25.95
C GLY A 290 -3.07 11.90 -24.86
N TYR A 291 -2.44 12.97 -24.40
CA TYR A 291 -2.90 13.71 -23.22
C TYR A 291 -4.29 14.33 -23.40
N LYS A 292 -4.57 14.88 -24.58
CA LYS A 292 -5.84 15.57 -24.86
C LYS A 292 -7.02 14.58 -24.83
N GLU A 293 -6.86 13.45 -25.50
CA GLU A 293 -7.85 12.37 -25.55
C GLU A 293 -8.04 11.76 -24.15
N ALA A 294 -6.95 11.57 -23.39
CA ALA A 294 -7.01 11.06 -22.03
C ALA A 294 -7.82 11.97 -21.11
N ARG A 295 -7.64 13.29 -21.22
CA ARG A 295 -8.43 14.27 -20.46
C ARG A 295 -9.92 14.19 -20.77
N LEU A 296 -10.28 14.09 -22.06
CA LEU A 296 -11.68 13.96 -22.47
C LEU A 296 -12.27 12.65 -21.94
N TYR A 297 -11.56 11.54 -22.11
CA TYR A 297 -11.99 10.24 -21.60
C TYR A 297 -12.19 10.25 -20.08
N GLN A 298 -11.24 10.82 -19.33
CA GLN A 298 -11.31 10.95 -17.88
C GLN A 298 -12.55 11.76 -17.44
N LYS A 299 -12.79 12.89 -18.10
CA LYS A 299 -13.93 13.77 -17.82
C LYS A 299 -15.27 13.07 -18.13
N ASP A 300 -15.36 12.43 -19.28
CA ASP A 300 -16.60 11.78 -19.75
C ASP A 300 -16.97 10.55 -18.89
N ASN A 301 -16.00 9.95 -18.21
CA ASN A 301 -16.19 8.75 -17.37
C ASN A 301 -16.08 9.03 -15.86
N THR A 302 -16.04 10.30 -15.43
CA THR A 302 -15.85 10.66 -14.01
C THR A 302 -16.91 10.05 -13.10
N GLU A 303 -18.19 10.09 -13.48
CA GLU A 303 -19.27 9.50 -12.68
C GLU A 303 -19.14 7.99 -12.54
N TYR A 304 -18.79 7.30 -13.64
CA TYR A 304 -18.51 5.87 -13.62
C TYR A 304 -17.37 5.54 -12.65
N PHE A 305 -16.25 6.26 -12.72
CA PHE A 305 -15.11 6.01 -11.84
C PHE A 305 -15.41 6.33 -10.37
N LEU A 306 -16.18 7.38 -10.08
CA LEU A 306 -16.62 7.66 -8.72
C LEU A 306 -17.53 6.55 -8.17
N ASN A 307 -18.39 5.97 -9.01
CA ASN A 307 -19.23 4.85 -8.59
C ASN A 307 -18.42 3.58 -8.32
N GLU A 308 -17.45 3.27 -9.19
CA GLU A 308 -16.64 2.05 -9.10
C GLU A 308 -15.56 2.09 -8.01
N PHE A 309 -14.95 3.26 -7.78
CA PHE A 309 -13.72 3.35 -6.98
C PHE A 309 -13.84 4.27 -5.77
N SER A 310 -14.95 4.97 -5.51
CA SER A 310 -15.09 5.72 -4.26
C SER A 310 -15.18 4.78 -3.06
N ILE A 311 -14.38 5.05 -2.01
CA ILE A 311 -14.45 4.30 -0.75
C ILE A 311 -15.85 4.29 -0.14
N GLU A 312 -16.59 5.39 -0.28
CA GLU A 312 -17.96 5.47 0.23
C GLU A 312 -18.87 4.48 -0.48
N LYS A 313 -18.79 4.40 -1.81
CA LYS A 313 -19.64 3.51 -2.62
C LYS A 313 -19.27 2.05 -2.41
N VAL A 314 -17.98 1.73 -2.53
CA VAL A 314 -17.45 0.36 -2.41
C VAL A 314 -17.75 -0.22 -1.02
N VAL A 315 -17.39 0.52 0.04
CA VAL A 315 -17.55 0.02 1.41
C VAL A 315 -19.02 -0.06 1.80
N ASN A 316 -19.85 0.95 1.48
CA ASN A 316 -21.27 0.89 1.80
C ASN A 316 -21.98 -0.26 1.06
N ASN A 317 -21.60 -0.54 -0.19
CA ASN A 317 -22.14 -1.68 -0.93
C ASN A 317 -21.84 -3.01 -0.22
N ILE A 318 -20.63 -3.19 0.31
CA ILE A 318 -20.24 -4.39 1.06
C ILE A 318 -21.09 -4.54 2.32
N PHE A 319 -21.19 -3.50 3.15
CA PHE A 319 -21.94 -3.58 4.40
C PHE A 319 -23.46 -3.69 4.21
N ASN A 320 -24.01 -3.11 3.13
CA ASN A 320 -25.44 -3.23 2.84
C ASN A 320 -25.84 -4.63 2.34
N ASN A 321 -24.91 -5.36 1.73
CA ASN A 321 -25.18 -6.66 1.10
C ASN A 321 -24.61 -7.85 1.87
N ILE A 322 -23.90 -7.62 2.98
CA ILE A 322 -23.35 -8.72 3.77
C ILE A 322 -24.43 -9.39 4.60
N GLN A 323 -24.52 -10.70 4.46
CA GLN A 323 -25.35 -11.55 5.32
C GLN A 323 -24.44 -12.39 6.20
N LYS A 324 -24.79 -12.54 7.48
CA LYS A 324 -24.11 -13.51 8.35
C LYS A 324 -24.49 -14.91 7.88
N THR A 325 -23.52 -15.68 7.42
CA THR A 325 -23.78 -16.99 6.78
C THR A 325 -23.70 -18.16 7.75
N ASN A 326 -22.83 -18.08 8.77
CA ASN A 326 -22.50 -19.23 9.59
C ASN A 326 -22.53 -18.89 11.09
N ASN A 327 -23.03 -19.86 11.87
CA ASN A 327 -22.63 -19.97 13.26
C ASN A 327 -21.21 -20.54 13.28
N ILE A 328 -20.35 -19.91 14.06
CA ILE A 328 -18.97 -20.32 14.20
C ILE A 328 -18.96 -21.60 15.03
N ASP A 329 -18.65 -22.73 14.39
CA ASP A 329 -18.41 -24.00 15.07
C ASP A 329 -16.97 -24.47 14.83
N ILE A 330 -16.13 -24.24 15.83
CA ILE A 330 -14.71 -24.60 15.81
C ILE A 330 -14.47 -25.63 16.92
N SER A 331 -14.18 -26.87 16.51
CA SER A 331 -13.77 -27.92 17.45
C SER A 331 -12.52 -27.49 18.23
N LYS A 332 -12.40 -27.91 19.50
CA LYS A 332 -11.23 -27.59 20.34
C LYS A 332 -9.90 -27.96 19.68
N LYS A 333 -9.83 -29.12 19.01
CA LYS A 333 -8.62 -29.58 18.30
C LYS A 333 -8.23 -28.60 17.18
N TYR A 334 -9.22 -28.14 16.42
CA TYR A 334 -8.99 -27.19 15.34
C TYR A 334 -8.65 -25.80 15.88
N ALA A 335 -9.27 -25.34 16.97
CA ALA A 335 -8.88 -24.11 17.66
C ALA A 335 -7.40 -24.14 18.10
N HIS A 336 -6.92 -25.26 18.65
CA HIS A 336 -5.50 -25.41 19.00
C HIS A 336 -4.56 -25.35 17.80
N TYR A 337 -4.96 -25.96 16.68
CA TYR A 337 -4.22 -25.85 15.41
C TYR A 337 -4.13 -24.39 14.96
N LEU A 338 -5.27 -23.69 14.89
CA LEU A 338 -5.33 -22.29 14.51
C LEU A 338 -4.46 -21.42 15.42
N LYS A 339 -4.50 -21.64 16.73
CA LYS A 339 -3.75 -20.85 17.72
C LYS A 339 -2.26 -21.02 17.51
N SER A 340 -1.82 -22.26 17.32
CA SER A 340 -0.43 -22.60 17.02
C SER A 340 0.03 -21.95 15.72
N THR A 341 -0.76 -22.05 14.65
CA THR A 341 -0.42 -21.47 13.33
C THR A 341 -0.37 -19.94 13.37
N LEU A 342 -1.37 -19.28 13.96
CA LEU A 342 -1.38 -17.82 14.10
C LEU A 342 -0.22 -17.32 14.96
N THR A 343 0.08 -18.01 16.07
CA THR A 343 1.22 -17.68 16.93
C THR A 343 2.54 -17.83 16.17
N MET A 344 2.74 -18.94 15.44
CA MET A 344 3.92 -19.14 14.60
C MET A 344 4.07 -18.04 13.55
N MET A 345 2.98 -17.66 12.88
CA MET A 345 3.00 -16.58 11.89
C MET A 345 3.33 -15.22 12.53
N LYS A 346 2.76 -14.92 13.71
CA LYS A 346 3.11 -13.73 14.49
C LYS A 346 4.62 -13.68 14.76
N TRP A 347 5.20 -14.75 15.30
CA TRP A 347 6.64 -14.83 15.56
C TRP A 347 7.46 -14.64 14.29
N LYS A 348 7.09 -15.31 13.20
CA LYS A 348 7.75 -15.14 11.90
C LYS A 348 7.77 -13.68 11.46
N PHE A 349 6.62 -12.99 11.50
CA PHE A 349 6.55 -11.59 11.11
C PHE A 349 7.38 -10.69 12.04
N VAL A 350 7.27 -10.86 13.36
CA VAL A 350 8.03 -10.05 14.32
C VAL A 350 9.54 -10.23 14.11
N GLU A 351 10.02 -11.46 13.96
CA GLU A 351 11.44 -11.74 13.78
C GLU A 351 11.97 -11.30 12.41
N GLU A 352 11.24 -11.56 11.32
CA GLU A 352 11.62 -11.07 9.99
C GLU A 352 11.74 -9.54 9.98
N ASN A 353 10.85 -8.86 10.70
CA ASN A 353 10.90 -7.41 10.85
C ASN A 353 12.10 -6.94 11.67
N ARG A 354 12.37 -7.61 12.79
CA ARG A 354 13.51 -7.31 13.65
C ARG A 354 14.83 -7.48 12.90
N ILE A 355 14.97 -8.54 12.11
CA ILE A 355 16.15 -8.79 11.26
C ILE A 355 16.33 -7.67 10.25
N LYS A 356 15.27 -7.27 9.52
CA LYS A 356 15.37 -6.17 8.55
C LYS A 356 15.75 -4.84 9.17
N ASN A 357 15.27 -4.55 10.38
CA ASN A 357 15.67 -3.34 11.11
C ASN A 357 17.17 -3.37 11.46
N ILE A 358 17.67 -4.52 11.95
CA ILE A 358 19.10 -4.70 12.23
C ILE A 358 19.93 -4.56 10.95
N GLU A 359 19.51 -5.15 9.84
CA GLU A 359 20.20 -5.02 8.53
C GLU A 359 20.29 -3.56 8.09
N LYS A 360 19.22 -2.79 8.26
CA LYS A 360 19.19 -1.36 7.96
C LYS A 360 20.14 -0.57 8.87
N GLU A 361 20.11 -0.80 10.18
CA GLU A 361 21.02 -0.15 11.12
C GLU A 361 22.49 -0.47 10.80
N MET A 362 22.80 -1.72 10.47
CA MET A 362 24.14 -2.12 10.04
C MET A 362 24.59 -1.40 8.77
N TYR A 363 23.68 -1.23 7.81
CA TYR A 363 23.94 -0.49 6.57
C TYR A 363 24.22 0.99 6.85
N ASP A 364 23.42 1.64 7.70
CA ASP A 364 23.58 3.04 8.09
C ASP A 364 24.91 3.26 8.83
N VAL A 365 25.26 2.38 9.77
CA VAL A 365 26.56 2.41 10.47
C VAL A 365 27.72 2.24 9.50
N LYS A 366 27.60 1.36 8.51
CA LYS A 366 28.63 1.17 7.47
C LYS A 366 28.83 2.43 6.64
N ASN A 367 27.74 3.03 6.16
CA ASN A 367 27.79 4.27 5.37
C ASN A 367 28.44 5.41 6.16
N TYR A 368 28.04 5.59 7.42
CA TYR A 368 28.63 6.59 8.30
C TYR A 368 30.13 6.34 8.56
N SER A 369 30.53 5.08 8.75
CA SER A 369 31.94 4.69 8.85
C SER A 369 32.73 5.05 7.58
N ASP A 370 32.17 4.80 6.40
CA ASP A 370 32.84 5.07 5.13
C ASP A 370 32.93 6.58 4.84
N GLU A 371 31.91 7.36 5.20
CA GLU A 371 31.95 8.82 5.18
C GLU A 371 33.02 9.38 6.13
N LEU A 372 33.10 8.87 7.37
CA LEU A 372 34.14 9.26 8.31
C LEU A 372 35.54 8.94 7.78
N LYS A 373 35.75 7.77 7.16
CA LYS A 373 37.03 7.44 6.51
C LYS A 373 37.36 8.42 5.39
N HIS A 374 36.38 8.79 4.57
CA HIS A 374 36.57 9.78 3.51
C HIS A 374 36.97 11.14 4.09
N ASN A 375 36.24 11.64 5.08
CA ASN A 375 36.52 12.90 5.77
C ASN A 375 37.91 12.89 6.44
N ILE A 376 38.29 11.79 7.09
CA ILE A 376 39.64 11.63 7.67
C ILE A 376 40.70 11.68 6.58
N ASN A 377 40.51 10.99 5.46
CA ASN A 377 41.44 11.01 4.33
C ASN A 377 41.59 12.42 3.75
N ASP A 378 40.51 13.18 3.63
CA ASP A 378 40.55 14.57 3.15
C ASP A 378 41.33 15.47 4.12
N ILE A 379 41.09 15.33 5.44
CA ILE A 379 41.84 16.06 6.46
C ILE A 379 43.34 15.70 6.39
N VAL A 380 43.68 14.41 6.35
CA VAL A 380 45.08 13.94 6.29
C VAL A 380 45.78 14.42 5.01
N ASN A 381 45.06 14.51 3.90
CA ASN A 381 45.58 15.00 2.63
C ASN A 381 45.58 16.52 2.50
N SER A 382 44.91 17.25 3.38
CA SER A 382 44.85 18.70 3.36
C SER A 382 46.23 19.35 3.54
N LYS A 383 46.43 20.51 2.89
CA LYS A 383 47.66 21.31 3.04
C LYS A 383 47.89 21.71 4.51
N SER A 384 46.83 22.08 5.22
CA SER A 384 46.88 22.50 6.62
C SER A 384 47.42 21.38 7.52
N PHE A 385 46.94 20.14 7.35
CA PHE A 385 47.44 19.00 8.12
C PHE A 385 48.90 18.67 7.79
N ARG A 386 49.30 18.72 6.51
CA ARG A 386 50.68 18.49 6.08
C ARG A 386 51.65 19.54 6.65
N ILE A 387 51.26 20.82 6.63
CA ILE A 387 52.03 21.92 7.24
C ILE A 387 52.14 21.74 8.76
N GLY A 388 51.04 21.42 9.44
CA GLY A 388 51.04 21.14 10.87
C GLY A 388 51.98 19.99 11.24
N GLN A 389 52.02 18.91 10.45
CA GLN A 389 52.97 17.81 10.66
C GLN A 389 54.44 18.21 10.48
N LEU A 390 54.74 19.08 9.51
CA LEU A 390 56.10 19.60 9.29
C LEU A 390 56.59 20.44 10.48
N ILE A 391 55.70 21.24 11.07
CA ILE A 391 56.01 22.07 12.26
C ILE A 391 56.12 21.20 13.53
N ALA A 392 55.24 20.21 13.70
CA ALA A 392 55.18 19.39 14.90
C ALA A 392 56.28 18.30 14.98
N LYS A 393 56.79 17.80 13.85
CA LYS A 393 57.81 16.73 13.82
C LYS A 393 59.12 17.11 14.53
N PRO A 394 59.74 18.28 14.28
CA PRO A 394 60.94 18.73 14.99
C PRO A 394 60.68 18.88 16.49
N TYR A 395 59.53 19.48 16.86
CA TYR A 395 59.15 19.71 18.25
C TYR A 395 58.97 18.40 19.04
N ARG A 396 58.33 17.39 18.44
CA ARG A 396 58.21 16.04 19.04
C ARG A 396 59.54 15.34 19.21
N ARG A 397 60.48 15.51 18.28
CA ARG A 397 61.85 14.97 18.41
C ARG A 397 62.61 15.65 19.55
N LEU A 398 62.45 16.96 19.70
CA LEU A 398 63.06 17.73 20.79
C LEU A 398 62.54 17.27 22.17
N ILE A 399 61.22 17.10 22.33
CA ILE A 399 60.62 16.59 23.57
C ILE A 399 61.11 15.17 23.90
N LYS A 400 61.31 14.31 22.90
CA LYS A 400 61.86 12.97 23.08
C LYS A 400 63.35 12.94 23.43
N LEU A 401 64.09 14.00 23.14
CA LEU A 401 65.50 14.15 23.53
C LEU A 401 65.66 14.80 24.91
N LEU A 402 64.60 15.46 25.40
CA LEU A 402 64.52 16.10 26.72
C LEU A 402 63.87 15.21 27.79
N ARG A 403 63.42 14.01 27.40
CA ARG A 403 63.03 12.90 28.28
C ARG A 403 64.07 11.80 28.12
#